data_AF-A0A967KXN5-F1
#
_entry.id   AF-A0A967KXN5-F1
#
_cell.length_a   1.000
_cell.length_b   1.000
_cell.length_c   1.000
_cell.angle_alpha   90.00
_cell.angle_beta   90.00
_cell.angle_gamma   90.00
#
_symmetry.space_group_name_H-M   'P 1'
#
loop_
_entity.id
_entity.type
_entity.pdbx_description
1 polymer ?
#
loop_
_entity_poly.entity_id
_entity_poly.type
_entity_poly.pdbx_seq_one_letter_code
_entity_poly.pdbx_strand_id
1 'polypeptide(L)' 'NVVFDSMADSLAKGDRVEIRGFGSFKVKSYNSYQGRNPKTGEIIQVREKKLPYFKVGKEMKERVDSE' A
#
# COMPACT_ATOMS: atom_id res chain seq x y z
N ASN A 1 -7.17 1.01 -18.96
CA ASN A 1 -7.91 -0.18 -18.48
C ASN A 1 -8.80 0.31 -17.33
N VAL A 2 -10.10 0.51 -17.57
CA VAL A 2 -10.97 1.41 -16.79
C VAL A 2 -10.95 1.16 -15.28
N VAL A 3 -10.90 -0.10 -14.84
CA VAL A 3 -10.96 -0.46 -13.42
C VAL A 3 -9.70 0.01 -12.68
N PHE A 4 -8.51 -0.32 -13.20
CA PHE A 4 -7.26 0.02 -12.54
C PHE A 4 -6.98 1.52 -12.56
N ASP A 5 -7.38 2.21 -13.65
CA ASP A 5 -7.25 3.66 -13.76
C ASP A 5 -8.13 4.36 -12.70
N SER A 6 -9.39 3.93 -12.56
CA SER A 6 -10.31 4.46 -11.54
C SER A 6 -9.81 4.22 -10.10
N MET A 7 -9.19 3.06 -9.85
CA MET A 7 -8.57 2.77 -8.55
C MET A 7 -7.38 3.68 -8.27
N ALA A 8 -6.51 3.89 -9.27
CA ALA A 8 -5.35 4.78 -9.15
C ALA A 8 -5.78 6.23 -8.87
N ASP A 9 -6.78 6.74 -9.59
CA ASP A 9 -7.33 8.07 -9.39
C ASP A 9 -7.94 8.26 -8.00
N SER A 10 -8.66 7.24 -7.51
CA SER A 10 -9.24 7.26 -6.15
C SER A 10 -8.13 7.33 -5.10
N LEU A 11 -7.09 6.49 -5.22
CA LEU A 11 -5.95 6.50 -4.29
C LEU A 11 -5.16 7.82 -4.36
N ALA A 12 -4.99 8.41 -5.56
CA ALA A 12 -4.32 9.70 -5.72
C ALA A 12 -5.05 10.83 -4.97
N LYS A 13 -6.38 10.77 -4.88
CA LYS A 13 -7.21 11.69 -4.09
C LYS A 13 -7.16 11.43 -2.59
N GLY A 14 -6.57 10.31 -2.17
CA GLY A 14 -6.52 9.86 -0.78
C GLY A 14 -7.73 9.02 -0.36
N ASP A 15 -8.60 8.67 -1.31
CA ASP A 15 -9.77 7.83 -1.04
C ASP A 15 -9.36 6.37 -0.79
N ARG A 16 -10.30 5.62 -0.22
CA ARG A 16 -10.18 4.18 0.04
C ARG A 16 -10.96 3.40 -1.01
N VAL A 17 -10.34 2.37 -1.56
CA VAL A 17 -11.02 1.38 -2.41
C VAL A 17 -11.27 0.12 -1.59
N GLU A 18 -12.51 -0.35 -1.56
CA GLU A 18 -12.89 -1.56 -0.84
C GLU A 18 -13.56 -2.56 -1.79
N ILE A 19 -13.05 -3.78 -1.79
CA ILE A 19 -13.56 -4.90 -2.58
C ILE A 19 -13.97 -5.97 -1.58
N ARG A 20 -15.29 -6.10 -1.33
CA ARG A 20 -15.83 -7.06 -0.35
C ARG A 20 -15.35 -8.47 -0.66
N GLY A 21 -15.03 -9.24 0.38
CA GLY A 21 -14.44 -10.57 0.28
C GLY A 21 -12.95 -10.59 -0.09
N PHE A 22 -12.46 -9.62 -0.86
CA PHE A 22 -11.06 -9.57 -1.30
C PHE A 22 -10.15 -8.78 -0.35
N GLY A 23 -10.48 -7.51 -0.09
CA GLY A 23 -9.67 -6.62 0.72
C GLY A 23 -9.88 -5.15 0.41
N SER A 24 -8.91 -4.33 0.79
CA SER A 24 -9.02 -2.89 0.61
C SER A 24 -7.69 -2.20 0.38
N PHE A 25 -7.70 -1.16 -0.44
CA PHE A 25 -6.57 -0.28 -0.69
C PHE A 25 -6.81 1.06 -0.01
N LYS A 26 -5.76 1.60 0.62
CA LYS A 26 -5.76 2.94 1.18
C LYS A 26 -4.37 3.55 1.04
N VAL A 27 -4.29 4.88 1.09
CA VAL A 27 -2.99 5.55 1.20
C VAL A 27 -2.56 5.61 2.66
N LYS A 28 -1.30 5.25 2.94
CA LYS A 28 -0.65 5.46 4.23
C LYS A 28 0.42 6.54 4.10
N SER A 29 0.44 7.46 5.06
CA SER A 29 1.54 8.41 5.24
C SER A 29 2.65 7.78 6.07
N TYR A 30 3.88 7.97 5.62
CA TYR A 30 5.10 7.53 6.29
C TYR A 30 5.94 8.76 6.59
N ASN A 31 6.30 8.94 7.87
CA ASN A 31 7.20 10.00 8.29
C ASN A 31 8.62 9.77 7.74
N SER A 32 9.42 10.83 7.69
CA SER A 32 10.83 10.71 7.37
C SER A 32 11.58 9.87 8.40
N TYR A 33 12.60 9.13 7.97
CA TYR A 33 13.42 8.31 8.85
C TYR A 33 14.85 8.19 8.30
N GLN A 34 15.79 7.77 9.15
CA GLN A 34 17.14 7.44 8.71
C GLN A 34 17.18 5.99 8.22
N GLY A 35 17.55 5.82 6.95
CA GLY A 35 17.83 4.53 6.35
C GLY A 35 19.33 4.29 6.19
N ARG A 36 19.70 3.13 5.65
CA ARG A 36 21.07 2.84 5.21
C ARG A 36 21.07 2.50 3.74
N ASN A 37 22.05 3.02 3.01
CA ASN A 37 22.30 2.59 1.64
C ASN A 37 22.77 1.13 1.68
N PRO A 38 22.06 0.17 1.06
CA PRO A 38 22.42 -1.24 1.12
C PRO A 38 23.75 -1.57 0.42
N LYS A 39 24.24 -0.69 -0.47
CA LYS A 39 25.51 -0.88 -1.18
C LYS A 39 26.72 -0.32 -0.41
N THR A 40 26.57 0.84 0.25
CA THR A 40 27.70 1.55 0.89
C THR A 40 27.65 1.54 2.43
N GLY A 41 26.50 1.22 3.02
CA GLY A 41 26.28 1.27 4.47
C GLY A 41 26.06 2.67 5.04
N GLU A 42 26.22 3.71 4.23
CA GLU A 42 26.06 5.10 4.64
C GLU A 42 24.62 5.39 5.12
N ILE A 43 24.52 6.24 6.14
CA ILE A 43 23.23 6.70 6.64
C ILE A 43 22.65 7.72 5.66
N ILE A 44 21.41 7.49 5.24
CA ILE A 44 20.68 8.36 4.31
C ILE A 44 19.37 8.83 4.95
N GLN A 45 18.99 10.08 4.69
CA GLN A 45 17.69 10.60 5.10
C GLN A 45 16.62 10.22 4.08
N VAL A 46 15.64 9.41 4.50
CA VAL A 46 14.46 9.09 3.68
C VAL A 46 13.39 10.13 3.98
N ARG A 47 12.95 10.87 2.95
CA ARG A 47 11.89 11.87 3.08
C ARG A 47 10.54 11.21 3.40
N GLU A 48 9.65 12.00 4.00
CA GLU A 48 8.25 11.59 4.17
C GLU A 48 7.61 11.25 2.82
N LYS A 49 6.68 10.29 2.83
CA LYS A 49 6.03 9.83 1.61
C LYS A 49 4.67 9.23 1.89
N LYS A 50 3.84 9.21 0.86
CA LYS A 50 2.56 8.49 0.84
C LYS A 50 2.69 7.27 -0.04
N LEU A 51 2.24 6.11 0.44
CA LEU A 51 2.29 4.86 -0.32
C LEU A 51 0.92 4.17 -0.29
N PRO A 52 0.51 3.51 -1.39
CA PRO A 52 -0.65 2.63 -1.37
C PRO A 52 -0.37 1.45 -0.45
N TYR A 53 -1.39 1.06 0.32
CA TYR A 53 -1.35 -0.07 1.25
C TYR A 53 -2.59 -0.93 1.03
N PHE A 54 -2.36 -2.21 0.73
CA PHE A 54 -3.40 -3.21 0.67
C PHE A 54 -3.57 -3.89 2.03
N LYS A 55 -4.82 -3.98 2.50
CA LYS A 55 -5.22 -4.81 3.63
C LYS A 55 -6.06 -5.96 3.09
N VAL A 56 -5.55 -7.18 3.25
CA VAL A 56 -6.25 -8.41 2.88
C VAL A 56 -7.56 -8.57 3.67
N GLY A 57 -8.61 -9.01 2.97
CA GLY A 57 -9.90 -9.35 3.57
C GLY A 57 -9.83 -10.68 4.31
N LYS A 58 -10.76 -10.89 5.26
CA LYS A 58 -10.85 -12.14 6.02
C LYS A 58 -11.08 -13.34 5.09
N GLU A 59 -12.08 -13.25 4.21
CA GLU A 59 -12.45 -14.31 3.28
C GLU A 59 -11.30 -14.67 2.32
N MET A 60 -10.64 -13.68 1.70
CA MET A 60 -9.45 -13.94 0.87
C MET A 60 -8.34 -14.64 1.66
N LYS A 61 -8.08 -14.19 2.91
CA LYS A 61 -7.07 -14.82 3.76
C LYS A 61 -7.44 -16.28 4.05
N GLU A 62 -8.67 -16.54 4.49
CA GLU A 62 -9.14 -17.88 4.83
C GLU A 62 -9.10 -18.81 3.61
N ARG A 63 -9.53 -18.33 2.45
CA ARG A 63 -9.49 -19.11 1.21
C ARG A 63 -8.09 -19.53 0.80
N VAL A 64 -7.08 -18.67 0.99
CA VAL A 64 -5.68 -19.00 0.68
C VAL A 64 -5.06 -19.91 1.73
N ASP A 65 -5.47 -19.77 2.99
CA ASP A 65 -4.97 -20.59 4.10
C ASP A 65 -5.54 -22.03 4.06
N SER A 66 -6.70 -22.22 3.43
CA SER A 66 -7.38 -23.52 3.29
C SER A 66 -6.98 -24.34 2.06
N GLU A 67 -6.21 -23.77 1.14
CA GLU A 67 -5.66 -24.45 -0.06
C GLU A 67 -4.22 -24.92 0.22
#